data_AF-A0A3B9Y1K6-F1
#
_entry.id   AF-A0A3B9Y1K6-F1
#
_cell.length_a   1.000
_cell.length_b   1.000
_cell.length_c   1.000
_cell.angle_alpha   90.00
_cell.angle_beta   90.00
_cell.angle_gamma   90.00
#
_symmetry.space_group_name_H-M   'P 1'
#
loop_
_entity.id
_entity.type
_entity.pdbx_description
1 polymer ?
#
loop_
_entity_poly.entity_id
_entity_poly.type
_entity_poly.pdbx_seq_one_letter_code
_entity_poly.pdbx_strand_id
1 'polypeptide(L)'
;MPNHPIVHVDIPANDPAASSKFYADLFSWNIQFDQGFDYHMFQAENGPGGGFVKVGENPPYKAGEVLIYVSTRRHRCHPCQS
;
A
#
# COMPACT_ATOMS: atom_id res chain seq x y z
N MET A 1 19.12 -6.61 -4.67
CA MET A 1 17.70 -6.30 -4.36
C MET A 1 16.87 -7.55 -4.65
N PRO A 2 15.82 -7.86 -3.87
CA PRO A 2 14.98 -9.04 -4.11
C PRO A 2 14.40 -9.03 -5.52
N ASN A 3 14.23 -10.20 -6.14
CA ASN A 3 13.61 -10.31 -7.47
C ASN A 3 12.14 -9.87 -7.46
N HIS A 4 11.48 -10.01 -6.30
CA HIS A 4 10.06 -9.73 -6.10
C HIS A 4 9.83 -9.01 -4.76
N PRO A 5 10.20 -7.74 -4.63
CA PRO A 5 9.97 -7.00 -3.39
C PRO A 5 8.47 -6.71 -3.22
N ILE A 6 8.01 -6.72 -1.97
CA ILE A 6 6.76 -6.06 -1.60
C ILE A 6 7.00 -4.55 -1.77
N VAL A 7 6.14 -3.89 -2.52
CA VAL A 7 6.28 -2.47 -2.87
C VAL A 7 5.18 -1.59 -2.29
N HIS A 8 4.06 -2.19 -1.87
CA HIS A 8 2.92 -1.45 -1.34
C HIS A 8 2.03 -2.37 -0.50
N VAL A 9 1.35 -1.81 0.50
CA VAL A 9 0.39 -2.52 1.35
C VAL A 9 -0.87 -1.69 1.52
N ASP A 10 -2.05 -2.27 1.26
CA ASP A 10 -3.32 -1.65 1.65
C ASP A 10 -3.89 -2.33 2.90
N ILE A 11 -4.27 -1.51 3.87
CA ILE A 11 -4.87 -1.93 5.14
C ILE A 11 -6.35 -1.53 5.12
N PRO A 12 -7.29 -2.50 4.95
CA PRO A 12 -8.71 -2.20 5.00
C PRO A 12 -9.16 -1.72 6.39
N ALA A 13 -9.93 -0.64 6.40
CA ALA A 13 -10.45 -0.02 7.60
C ALA A 13 -11.93 0.37 7.42
N ASN A 14 -12.71 0.21 8.50
CA ASN A 14 -14.06 0.79 8.55
C ASN A 14 -14.02 2.32 8.59
N ASP A 15 -12.97 2.90 9.16
CA ASP A 15 -12.69 4.33 9.15
C ASP A 15 -11.21 4.54 8.81
N PRO A 16 -10.88 4.79 7.51
CA PRO A 16 -9.51 5.02 7.06
C PRO A 16 -8.84 6.21 7.74
N ALA A 17 -9.60 7.28 8.02
CA ALA A 17 -9.06 8.47 8.67
C ALA A 17 -8.65 8.16 10.12
N ALA A 18 -9.55 7.54 10.90
CA ALA A 18 -9.24 7.16 12.28
C ALA A 18 -8.11 6.13 12.36
N SER A 19 -8.09 5.16 11.44
CA SER A 19 -7.04 4.14 11.39
C SER A 19 -5.69 4.77 11.01
N SER A 20 -5.66 5.63 10.00
CA SER A 20 -4.44 6.33 9.60
C SER A 20 -3.86 7.16 10.73
N LYS A 21 -4.70 7.86 11.50
CA LYS A 21 -4.29 8.59 12.70
C LYS A 21 -3.71 7.66 13.78
N PHE A 22 -4.37 6.53 14.06
CA PHE A 22 -3.86 5.57 15.04
C PHE A 22 -2.45 5.07 14.69
N TYR A 23 -2.21 4.70 13.43
CA TYR A 23 -0.89 4.23 12.98
C TYR A 23 0.15 5.37 12.93
N ALA A 24 -0.28 6.60 12.59
CA ALA A 24 0.58 7.78 12.69
C ALA A 24 1.04 8.01 14.13
N ASP A 25 0.12 7.96 15.10
CA ASP A 25 0.45 8.18 16.51
C ASP A 25 1.30 7.02 17.07
N LEU A 26 1.01 5.78 16.69
CA LEU A 26 1.69 4.58 17.20
C LEU A 26 3.11 4.42 16.66
N PHE A 27 3.31 4.66 15.36
CA PHE A 27 4.57 4.39 14.68
C PHE A 27 5.28 5.65 14.17
N SER A 28 4.71 6.83 14.41
CA SER A 28 5.19 8.09 13.84
C SER A 28 5.28 8.07 12.31
N TRP A 29 4.39 7.29 11.66
CA TRP A 29 4.32 7.24 10.20
C TRP A 29 3.83 8.57 9.63
N ASN A 30 4.46 9.00 8.54
CA ASN A 30 3.99 10.16 7.78
C ASN A 30 2.73 9.77 6.99
N ILE A 31 1.64 10.51 7.17
CA ILE A 31 0.36 10.26 6.50
C ILE A 31 0.05 11.41 5.52
N GLN A 32 -0.34 11.05 4.30
CA GLN A 32 -0.84 11.97 3.28
C GLN A 32 -2.22 11.52 2.83
N PHE A 33 -3.18 12.45 2.81
CA PHE A 33 -4.53 12.16 2.34
C PHE A 33 -4.72 12.61 0.89
N ASP A 34 -5.14 11.69 0.03
CA ASP A 34 -5.58 11.98 -1.33
C ASP A 34 -7.11 12.01 -1.39
N GLN A 35 -7.67 13.21 -1.58
CA GLN A 35 -9.11 13.44 -1.65
C GLN A 35 -9.77 12.83 -2.89
N GLY A 36 -9.03 12.65 -3.99
CA GLY A 36 -9.57 12.11 -5.24
C GLY A 36 -9.88 10.62 -5.17
N PHE A 37 -9.20 9.90 -4.27
CA PHE A 37 -9.32 8.45 -4.11
C PHE A 37 -9.83 8.02 -2.72
N ASP A 38 -10.15 8.97 -1.84
CA ASP A 38 -10.45 8.72 -0.42
C ASP A 38 -9.39 7.82 0.24
N TYR A 39 -8.12 8.19 0.02
CA TYR A 39 -7.00 7.30 0.25
C TYR A 39 -5.99 7.94 1.21
N HIS A 40 -5.78 7.29 2.35
CA HIS A 40 -4.82 7.73 3.37
C HIS A 40 -3.50 6.98 3.18
N MET A 41 -2.56 7.60 2.47
CA MET A 41 -1.23 7.05 2.24
C MET A 41 -0.38 7.15 3.48
N PHE A 42 0.35 6.08 3.80
CA PHE A 42 1.38 6.12 4.83
C PHE A 42 2.77 5.87 4.23
N GLN A 43 3.76 6.52 4.84
CA GLN A 43 5.17 6.22 4.63
C GLN A 43 5.77 5.73 5.95
N ALA A 44 6.11 4.45 5.97
CA ALA A 44 6.80 3.83 7.09
C ALA A 44 8.30 4.22 7.09
N GLU A 45 8.93 4.22 8.26
CA GLU A 45 10.38 4.47 8.39
C GLU A 45 11.19 3.39 7.64
N ASN A 46 10.77 2.13 7.78
CA ASN A 46 11.40 0.98 7.14
C ASN A 46 10.35 0.13 6.43
N GLY A 47 10.65 -0.27 5.19
CA GLY A 47 9.78 -1.12 4.39
C GLY A 47 8.95 -0.36 3.35
N PRO A 48 7.94 -1.03 2.75
CA PRO A 48 7.07 -0.39 1.77
C PRO A 48 6.18 0.66 2.44
N GLY A 49 5.79 1.66 1.66
CA GLY A 49 4.63 2.49 1.99
C GLY A 49 3.33 1.74 1.73
N GLY A 50 2.22 2.43 1.89
CA GLY A 50 0.92 1.83 1.72
C GLY A 50 -0.20 2.83 1.91
N GLY A 51 -1.40 2.32 2.20
CA GLY A 51 -2.48 3.17 2.63
C GLY A 51 -3.64 2.45 3.27
N PHE A 52 -4.55 3.25 3.82
CA PHE A 52 -5.78 2.78 4.42
C PHE A 52 -6.90 2.93 3.41
N VAL A 53 -7.62 1.83 3.18
CA VAL A 53 -8.73 1.76 2.22
C VAL A 53 -10.04 1.46 2.95
N LYS A 54 -11.13 2.05 2.48
CA LYS A 54 -12.45 1.81 3.07
C LYS A 54 -12.93 0.39 2.77
N VAL A 55 -13.34 -0.34 3.81
CA VAL A 55 -14.07 -1.62 3.64
C VAL A 55 -15.36 -1.38 2.85
N GLY A 56 -15.62 -2.20 1.85
CA GLY A 56 -16.74 -2.02 0.93
C GLY A 56 -16.80 -3.09 -0.14
N GLU A 57 -17.76 -2.97 -1.07
CA GLU A 57 -17.98 -3.95 -2.14
C GLU A 57 -17.38 -3.52 -3.49
N ASN A 58 -17.05 -2.24 -3.66
CA ASN A 58 -16.48 -1.70 -4.89
C ASN A 58 -15.44 -0.61 -4.61
N PRO A 59 -14.13 -0.95 -4.59
CA PRO A 59 -13.56 -2.31 -4.69
C PRO A 59 -13.84 -3.17 -3.42
N PRO A 60 -13.78 -4.51 -3.52
CA PRO A 60 -14.16 -5.43 -2.44
C PRO A 60 -13.07 -5.55 -1.37
N TYR A 61 -12.91 -4.53 -0.54
CA TYR A 61 -12.03 -4.58 0.64
C TYR A 61 -12.78 -5.12 1.85
N LYS A 62 -12.17 -6.05 2.59
CA LYS A 62 -12.73 -6.64 3.81
C LYS A 62 -11.81 -6.41 5.00
N ALA A 63 -12.42 -6.19 6.17
CA ALA A 63 -11.67 -6.07 7.40
C ALA A 63 -10.81 -7.33 7.64
N GLY A 64 -9.53 -7.12 7.94
CA GLY A 64 -8.56 -8.20 8.16
C GLY A 64 -7.91 -8.77 6.90
N GLU A 65 -8.37 -8.41 5.69
CA GLU A 65 -7.77 -8.86 4.43
C GLU A 65 -6.76 -7.83 3.90
N VAL A 66 -5.57 -7.79 4.51
CA VAL A 66 -4.47 -6.91 4.05
C VAL A 66 -4.06 -7.28 2.63
N LEU A 67 -4.02 -6.29 1.74
CA LEU A 67 -3.60 -6.48 0.35
C LEU A 67 -2.13 -6.10 0.20
N ILE A 68 -1.36 -6.99 -0.42
CA ILE A 68 0.09 -6.84 -0.59
C ILE A 68 0.40 -6.80 -2.07
N TYR A 69 1.09 -5.74 -2.52
CA TYR A 69 1.53 -5.60 -3.89
C TYR A 69 2.99 -6.01 -4.01
N VAL A 70 3.26 -6.94 -4.93
CA VAL A 70 4.59 -7.46 -5.20
C VAL A 70 5.05 -6.99 -6.57
N SER A 71 6.22 -6.36 -6.64
CA SER A 71 6.79 -5.97 -7.93
C SER A 71 7.35 -7.20 -8.65
N THR A 72 7.00 -7.34 -9.92
CA THR A 72 7.62 -8.34 -10.80
C THR A 72 8.47 -7.62 -11.83
N ARG A 73 9.79 -7.80 -11.80
CA ARG A 73 10.61 -7.47 -12.98
C ARG A 73 10.46 -8.61 -13.98
N ARG A 74 9.94 -8.33 -15.17
CA ARG A 74 10.26 -9.19 -16.32
C ARG A 74 11.69 -8.86 -16.74
N HIS A 75 12.58 -9.85 -16.77
CA HIS A 75 13.80 -9.71 -17.56
C HIS A 75 13.37 -9.41 -18.99
N ARG A 76 13.70 -8.23 -19.52
CA ARG A 76 13.69 -8.04 -20.98
C ARG A 76 14.70 -9.07 -21.51
N CYS A 77 14.23 -10.06 -22.26
CA CYS A 77 15.10 -10.70 -23.24
C CYS A 77 15.57 -9.58 -24.17
N HIS A 78 16.81 -9.14 -24.02
CA HIS A 78 17.49 -8.49 -25.12
C HIS A 78 17.54 -9.51 -26.27
N PRO A 79 17.07 -9.21 -27.48
CA PRO A 79 17.61 -9.94 -28.60
C PRO A 79 19.09 -9.56 -28.67
N CYS A 80 19.97 -10.55 -28.76
CA CYS A 80 21.28 -10.35 -29.37
C CYS A 80 21.04 -9.63 -30.70
N GLN A 81 21.37 -8.35 -30.77
CA GLN A 81 21.60 -7.70 -32.04
C GLN A 81 23.11 -7.81 -32.28
N SER A 82 23.39 -8.61 -33.31
CA SER A 82 24.68 -8.88 -33.96
C SER A 82 25.47 -7.63 -34.30
#